data_AF-A0A0D7E907-F1
#
_entry.id   AF-A0A0D7E907-F1
#
_cell.length_a   1.000
_cell.length_b   1.000
_cell.length_c   1.000
_cell.angle_alpha   90.00
_cell.angle_beta   90.00
_cell.angle_gamma   90.00
#
_symmetry.space_group_name_H-M   'P 1'
#
loop_
_entity.id
_entity.type
_entity.pdbx_description
1 polymer ?
#
loop_
_entity_poly.entity_id
_entity_poly.type
_entity_poly.pdbx_seq_one_letter_code
_entity_poly.pdbx_strand_id
1 'polypeptide(L)'
;MIRFVSAGIGGALGMRKRPDGVSRKDTAYLAFGKAMANWALLELFHWFQRVTFLKLPQARRVFYANKNFAARAEMLREVLPESGLEAPEVAVIEAVVKRAAGFCTFRNSLAHGEVTFEGIVDPRYEYEEALARGYAVADIETAANQFLALAEISRQAHAIATDDGAALILQDYLDGHRPSLETLLQRVLALPKNLP
;
A
#
# COMPACT_ATOMS: atom_id res chain seq x y z
N MET A 1 33.31 12.69 40.93
CA MET A 1 33.59 13.46 39.71
C MET A 1 33.98 12.46 38.63
N ILE A 2 33.01 12.03 37.79
CA ILE A 2 33.17 10.95 36.80
C ILE A 2 33.39 11.62 35.44
N ARG A 3 34.54 11.37 34.80
CA ARG A 3 34.85 11.84 33.44
C ARG A 3 34.26 10.86 32.43
N PHE A 4 33.24 11.29 31.69
CA PHE A 4 32.83 10.61 30.46
C PHE A 4 33.84 10.93 29.36
N VAL A 5 34.53 9.90 28.88
CA VAL A 5 35.40 9.97 27.70
C VAL A 5 34.50 9.80 26.49
N SER A 6 34.21 10.92 25.81
CA SER A 6 33.62 10.92 24.47
C SER A 6 34.67 10.37 23.50
N ALA A 7 34.58 9.08 23.21
CA ALA A 7 35.33 8.46 22.13
C ALA A 7 34.70 8.95 20.81
N GLY A 8 35.42 9.82 20.10
CA GLY A 8 35.02 10.32 18.79
C GLY A 8 34.91 9.18 17.78
N ILE A 9 33.71 8.67 17.58
CA ILE A 9 33.33 7.84 16.43
C ILE A 9 33.03 8.79 15.26
N GLY A 10 34.05 9.57 14.88
CA GLY A 10 34.08 10.38 13.65
C GLY A 10 34.77 9.63 12.51
N GLY A 11 34.78 8.30 12.56
CA GLY A 11 35.36 7.45 11.53
C GLY A 11 34.41 7.43 10.33
N ALA A 12 34.90 7.94 9.20
CA ALA A 12 34.24 7.90 7.90
C ALA A 12 33.44 6.60 7.70
N LEU A 13 32.13 6.66 7.95
CA LEU A 13 31.15 5.75 7.38
C LEU A 13 31.07 6.07 5.88
N GLY A 14 32.18 5.84 5.17
CA GLY A 14 32.18 5.73 3.74
C GLY A 14 31.20 4.63 3.42
N MET A 15 30.05 4.99 2.83
CA MET A 15 29.06 4.04 2.35
C MET A 15 29.80 3.03 1.47
N ARG A 16 30.12 1.86 2.02
CA ARG A 16 30.70 0.77 1.23
C ARG A 16 29.65 0.43 0.19
N LYS A 17 29.93 0.80 -1.07
CA LYS A 17 29.13 0.35 -2.21
C LYS A 17 29.11 -1.17 -2.17
N ARG A 18 27.94 -1.75 -2.38
CA ARG A 18 27.83 -3.19 -2.58
C ARG A 18 28.67 -3.60 -3.81
N PRO A 19 29.03 -4.88 -3.97
CA PRO A 19 29.81 -5.35 -5.13
C PRO A 19 29.17 -5.02 -6.49
N ASP A 20 27.85 -4.79 -6.51
CA ASP A 20 27.06 -4.35 -7.67
C ASP A 20 27.17 -2.83 -7.97
N GLY A 21 27.88 -2.06 -7.15
CA GLY A 21 28.02 -0.62 -7.26
C GLY A 21 26.84 0.20 -6.73
N VAL A 22 25.75 -0.46 -6.30
CA VAL A 22 24.51 0.20 -5.84
C VAL A 22 24.66 0.62 -4.38
N SER A 23 24.29 1.87 -4.07
CA SER A 23 24.34 2.35 -2.70
C SER A 23 23.14 1.82 -1.88
N ARG A 24 23.30 1.77 -0.55
CA ARG A 24 22.15 1.47 0.34
C ARG A 24 21.01 2.48 0.15
N LYS A 25 21.36 3.73 -0.16
CA LYS A 25 20.42 4.81 -0.45
C LYS A 25 19.59 4.55 -1.69
N ASP A 26 20.21 4.08 -2.76
CA ASP A 26 19.50 3.74 -4.00
C ASP A 26 18.55 2.55 -3.78
N THR A 27 18.98 1.56 -2.98
CA THR A 27 18.14 0.40 -2.64
C THR A 27 16.91 0.82 -1.84
N ALA A 28 17.10 1.70 -0.85
CA ALA A 28 16.03 2.29 -0.06
C ALA A 28 15.01 3.05 -0.92
N TYR A 29 15.46 3.93 -1.81
CA TYR A 29 14.55 4.66 -2.71
C TYR A 29 13.84 3.75 -3.70
N LEU A 30 14.51 2.70 -4.18
CA LEU A 30 13.88 1.72 -5.06
C LEU A 30 12.74 0.99 -4.32
N ALA A 31 12.97 0.53 -3.09
CA ALA A 31 11.95 -0.11 -2.27
C ALA A 31 10.78 0.84 -1.98
N PHE A 32 11.07 2.09 -1.62
CA PHE A 32 10.05 3.13 -1.40
C PHE A 32 9.23 3.40 -2.68
N GLY A 33 9.90 3.61 -3.82
CA GLY A 33 9.24 3.85 -5.10
C GLY A 33 8.34 2.70 -5.50
N LYS A 34 8.81 1.46 -5.30
CA LYS A 34 8.02 0.24 -5.52
C LYS A 34 6.79 0.20 -4.61
N ALA A 35 6.93 0.49 -3.31
CA ALA A 35 5.81 0.55 -2.38
C ALA A 35 4.76 1.58 -2.83
N MET A 36 5.19 2.81 -3.15
CA MET A 36 4.28 3.87 -3.56
C MET A 36 3.59 3.58 -4.90
N ALA A 37 4.31 2.99 -5.85
CA ALA A 37 3.73 2.54 -7.12
C ALA A 37 2.67 1.46 -6.90
N ASN A 38 2.97 0.45 -6.08
CA ASN A 38 2.03 -0.63 -5.77
C ASN A 38 0.80 -0.12 -5.01
N TRP A 39 0.98 0.85 -4.10
CA TRP A 39 -0.13 1.51 -3.42
C TRP A 39 -1.04 2.26 -4.41
N ALA A 40 -0.46 2.94 -5.41
CA ALA A 40 -1.23 3.65 -6.42
C ALA A 40 -2.09 2.72 -7.31
N LEU A 41 -1.75 1.42 -7.39
CA LEU A 41 -2.60 0.43 -8.08
C LEU A 41 -3.89 0.12 -7.32
N LEU A 42 -3.97 0.45 -6.02
CA LEU A 42 -5.15 0.24 -5.20
C LEU A 42 -6.23 1.31 -5.50
N GLU A 43 -6.96 1.09 -6.58
CA GLU A 43 -8.00 2.00 -7.06
C GLU A 43 -9.39 1.62 -6.51
N LEU A 44 -9.72 2.13 -5.32
CA LEU A 44 -11.08 2.02 -4.74
C LEU A 44 -12.14 2.81 -5.52
N PHE A 45 -11.71 3.68 -6.43
CA PHE A 45 -12.55 4.48 -7.29
C PHE A 45 -13.53 3.64 -8.13
N HIS A 46 -13.07 2.51 -8.67
CA HIS A 46 -13.90 1.66 -9.52
C HIS A 46 -15.04 1.02 -8.74
N TRP A 47 -14.77 0.59 -7.50
CA TRP A 47 -15.81 0.14 -6.58
C TRP A 47 -16.81 1.24 -6.27
N PHE A 48 -16.34 2.46 -5.97
CA PHE A 48 -17.22 3.60 -5.73
C PHE A 48 -18.10 3.92 -6.93
N GLN A 49 -17.56 3.90 -8.14
CA GLN A 49 -18.35 4.07 -9.37
C GLN A 49 -19.43 2.98 -9.49
N ARG A 50 -19.06 1.71 -9.24
CA ARG A 50 -19.98 0.57 -9.35
C ARG A 50 -21.15 0.69 -8.38
N VAL A 51 -20.87 0.95 -7.10
CA VAL A 51 -21.91 0.99 -6.04
C VAL A 51 -22.81 2.21 -6.12
N THR A 52 -22.34 3.32 -6.70
CA THR A 52 -23.13 4.56 -6.80
C THR A 52 -23.83 4.73 -8.15
N PHE A 53 -23.53 3.90 -9.14
CA PHE A 53 -24.01 4.00 -10.53
C PHE A 53 -23.75 5.37 -11.19
N LEU A 54 -22.86 6.18 -10.63
CA LEU A 54 -22.47 7.46 -11.20
C LEU A 54 -21.70 7.25 -12.50
N LYS A 55 -21.92 8.13 -13.49
CA LYS A 55 -21.11 8.12 -14.70
C LYS A 55 -19.64 8.38 -14.34
N LEU A 56 -18.71 7.76 -15.07
CA LEU A 56 -17.26 7.84 -14.82
C LEU A 56 -16.76 9.27 -14.47
N PRO A 57 -17.12 10.35 -15.21
CA PRO A 57 -16.66 11.69 -14.87
C PRO A 57 -17.23 12.22 -13.55
N GLN A 58 -18.48 11.88 -13.21
CA GLN A 58 -19.14 12.29 -11.97
C GLN A 58 -18.56 11.53 -10.78
N ALA A 59 -18.48 10.20 -10.88
CA ALA A 59 -17.87 9.36 -9.86
C ALA A 59 -16.45 9.84 -9.53
N ARG A 60 -15.64 10.16 -10.56
CA ARG A 60 -14.26 10.61 -10.37
C ARG A 60 -14.21 11.94 -9.63
N ARG A 61 -15.05 12.90 -10.02
CA ARG A 61 -15.11 14.21 -9.35
C ARG A 61 -15.52 14.08 -7.88
N VAL A 62 -16.54 13.26 -7.58
CA VAL A 62 -17.03 13.05 -6.22
C VAL A 62 -15.98 12.32 -5.38
N PHE A 63 -15.46 11.20 -5.88
CA PHE A 63 -14.51 10.37 -5.15
C PHE A 63 -13.21 11.11 -4.86
N TYR A 64 -12.67 11.84 -5.84
CA TYR A 64 -11.41 12.57 -5.69
C TYR A 64 -11.57 14.00 -5.17
N ALA A 65 -12.78 14.46 -4.86
CA ALA A 65 -12.97 15.73 -4.15
C ALA A 65 -12.30 15.72 -2.77
N ASN A 66 -12.20 14.53 -2.14
CA ASN A 66 -11.46 14.35 -0.90
C ASN A 66 -10.05 13.79 -1.18
N LYS A 67 -9.02 14.53 -0.75
CA LYS A 67 -7.61 14.12 -0.89
C LYS A 67 -7.22 13.03 0.10
N ASN A 68 -7.96 12.88 1.20
CA ASN A 68 -7.69 11.89 2.23
C ASN A 68 -8.19 10.50 1.79
N PHE A 69 -7.30 9.51 1.82
CA PHE A 69 -7.65 8.13 1.49
C PHE A 69 -8.68 7.54 2.47
N ALA A 70 -8.56 7.80 3.77
CA ALA A 70 -9.48 7.29 4.78
C ALA A 70 -10.90 7.81 4.55
N ALA A 71 -11.05 9.08 4.18
CA ALA A 71 -12.36 9.64 3.85
C ALA A 71 -12.96 9.01 2.59
N ARG A 72 -12.15 8.71 1.57
CA ARG A 72 -12.60 8.01 0.35
C ARG A 72 -13.01 6.56 0.63
N ALA A 73 -12.25 5.88 1.48
CA ALA A 73 -12.58 4.54 1.98
C ALA A 73 -13.91 4.56 2.75
N GLU A 74 -14.12 5.56 3.61
CA GLU A 74 -15.36 5.72 4.37
C GLU A 74 -16.55 6.00 3.45
N MET A 75 -16.40 6.92 2.48
CA MET A 75 -17.44 7.18 1.48
C MET A 75 -17.89 5.90 0.77
N LEU A 76 -16.95 5.00 0.42
CA LEU A 76 -17.28 3.72 -0.18
C LEU A 76 -18.02 2.79 0.79
N ARG A 77 -17.64 2.76 2.07
CA ARG A 77 -18.31 1.94 3.09
C ARG A 77 -19.74 2.38 3.35
N GLU A 78 -19.97 3.69 3.43
CA GLU A 78 -21.29 4.25 3.72
C GLU A 78 -22.31 3.94 2.61
N VAL A 79 -21.88 3.90 1.35
CA VAL A 79 -22.78 3.61 0.21
C VAL A 79 -22.92 2.12 -0.08
N LEU A 80 -22.07 1.27 0.49
CA LEU A 80 -22.04 -0.16 0.19
C LEU A 80 -23.34 -0.90 0.58
N PRO A 81 -23.99 -0.62 1.73
CA PRO A 81 -25.27 -1.24 2.09
C PRO A 81 -26.41 -0.96 1.10
N GLU A 82 -26.34 0.14 0.36
CA GLU A 82 -27.38 0.55 -0.62
C GLU A 82 -27.06 0.13 -2.06
N SER A 83 -25.93 -0.55 -2.28
CA SER A 83 -25.38 -0.81 -3.62
C SER A 83 -26.14 -1.84 -4.46
N GLY A 84 -26.98 -2.66 -3.83
CA GLY A 84 -27.65 -3.80 -4.48
C GLY A 84 -26.69 -4.92 -4.93
N LEU A 85 -25.43 -4.91 -4.46
CA LEU A 85 -24.46 -5.96 -4.72
C LEU A 85 -24.79 -7.24 -3.95
N GLU A 86 -24.33 -8.38 -4.48
CA GLU A 86 -24.49 -9.68 -3.84
C GLU A 86 -23.59 -9.79 -2.59
N ALA A 87 -24.01 -10.61 -1.62
CA ALA A 87 -23.30 -10.74 -0.35
C ALA A 87 -21.79 -11.08 -0.48
N PRO A 88 -21.35 -11.95 -1.41
CA PRO A 88 -19.92 -12.21 -1.62
C PRO A 88 -19.13 -11.00 -2.15
N GLU A 89 -19.76 -10.15 -2.99
CA GLU A 89 -19.12 -8.93 -3.49
C GLU A 89 -18.92 -7.93 -2.35
N VAL A 90 -19.98 -7.70 -1.57
CA VAL A 90 -19.95 -6.81 -0.40
C VAL A 90 -18.86 -7.26 0.57
N ALA A 91 -18.80 -8.55 0.92
CA ALA A 91 -17.81 -9.09 1.84
C ALA A 91 -16.36 -8.86 1.37
N VAL A 92 -16.08 -9.05 0.08
CA VAL A 92 -14.76 -8.78 -0.49
C VAL A 92 -14.42 -7.29 -0.44
N ILE A 93 -15.36 -6.41 -0.84
CA ILE A 93 -15.14 -4.96 -0.83
C ILE A 93 -14.85 -4.47 0.59
N GLU A 94 -15.65 -4.89 1.58
CA GLU A 94 -15.44 -4.55 2.98
C GLU A 94 -14.08 -5.00 3.49
N ALA A 95 -13.68 -6.23 3.17
CA ALA A 95 -12.38 -6.77 3.55
C ALA A 95 -11.23 -5.96 2.92
N VAL A 96 -11.33 -5.64 1.63
CA VAL A 96 -10.33 -4.83 0.91
C VAL A 96 -10.21 -3.45 1.54
N VAL A 97 -11.34 -2.76 1.74
CA VAL A 97 -11.35 -1.41 2.33
C VAL A 97 -10.80 -1.42 3.74
N LYS A 98 -11.18 -2.41 4.56
CA LYS A 98 -10.65 -2.58 5.91
C LYS A 98 -9.14 -2.80 5.92
N ARG A 99 -8.62 -3.66 5.02
CA ARG A 99 -7.18 -3.92 4.91
C ARG A 99 -6.44 -2.68 4.42
N ALA A 100 -6.97 -2.00 3.42
CA ALA A 100 -6.41 -0.78 2.87
C ALA A 100 -6.32 0.34 3.92
N ALA A 101 -7.33 0.50 4.77
CA ALA A 101 -7.31 1.46 5.86
C ALA A 101 -6.16 1.18 6.84
N GLY A 102 -5.94 -0.08 7.23
CA GLY A 102 -4.81 -0.46 8.08
C GLY A 102 -3.45 -0.19 7.43
N PHE A 103 -3.35 -0.40 6.12
CA PHE A 103 -2.15 -0.15 5.33
C PHE A 103 -1.89 1.35 5.06
N CYS A 104 -2.93 2.18 5.07
CA CYS A 104 -2.83 3.61 4.83
C CYS A 104 -1.97 4.32 5.88
N THR A 105 -1.97 3.86 7.13
CA THR A 105 -1.13 4.43 8.20
C THR A 105 0.34 4.28 7.86
N PHE A 106 0.78 3.08 7.48
CA PHE A 106 2.15 2.82 7.05
C PHE A 106 2.52 3.62 5.80
N ARG A 107 1.61 3.70 4.81
CA ARG A 107 1.83 4.53 3.62
C ARG A 107 2.01 6.00 3.97
N ASN A 108 1.24 6.53 4.91
CA ASN A 108 1.36 7.91 5.35
C ASN A 108 2.70 8.13 6.07
N SER A 109 3.12 7.22 6.96
CA SER A 109 4.45 7.32 7.59
C SER A 109 5.58 7.31 6.55
N LEU A 110 5.48 6.44 5.52
CA LEU A 110 6.41 6.45 4.39
C LEU A 110 6.43 7.79 3.65
N ALA A 111 5.25 8.31 3.28
CA ALA A 111 5.12 9.50 2.44
C ALA A 111 5.51 10.80 3.15
N HIS A 112 5.33 10.89 4.47
CA HIS A 112 5.66 12.07 5.26
C HIS A 112 7.12 12.12 5.72
N GLY A 113 7.95 11.14 5.34
CA GLY A 113 9.36 11.15 5.71
C GLY A 113 9.60 10.91 7.20
N GLU A 114 8.62 10.30 7.90
CA GLU A 114 8.86 9.73 9.24
C GLU A 114 9.88 8.57 9.18
N VAL A 115 10.26 8.18 7.97
CA VAL A 115 11.20 7.12 7.65
C VAL A 115 12.56 7.72 7.40
N THR A 116 13.47 7.51 8.34
CA THR A 116 14.89 7.54 7.98
C THR A 116 15.27 6.14 7.55
N PHE A 117 15.78 6.01 6.32
CA PHE A 117 16.37 4.75 5.90
C PHE A 117 17.68 4.62 6.65
N GLU A 118 17.96 3.51 7.33
CA GLU A 118 19.21 3.31 8.07
C GLU A 118 20.43 3.78 7.24
N GLY A 119 21.04 4.91 7.64
CA GLY A 119 22.19 5.54 6.97
C GLY A 119 21.89 6.71 6.02
N ILE A 120 20.63 7.10 5.79
CA ILE A 120 20.23 8.38 5.19
C ILE A 120 19.61 9.24 6.30
N VAL A 121 20.47 9.90 7.06
CA VAL A 121 19.98 10.89 8.03
C VAL A 121 19.61 12.15 7.24
N ASP A 122 18.32 12.50 7.25
CA ASP A 122 17.92 13.86 6.87
C ASP A 122 18.50 14.81 7.93
N PRO A 123 19.37 15.78 7.54
CA PRO A 123 19.98 16.70 8.49
C PRO A 123 18.96 17.61 9.22
N ARG A 124 17.67 17.57 8.86
CA ARG A 124 16.59 18.31 9.53
C ARG A 124 16.00 17.60 10.75
N TYR A 125 16.26 16.32 10.95
CA TYR A 125 15.77 15.56 12.10
C TYR A 125 16.92 15.30 13.08
N GLU A 126 16.64 15.40 14.39
CA GLU A 126 17.60 15.01 15.42
C GLU A 126 18.00 13.54 15.21
N TYR A 127 19.30 13.32 15.05
CA TYR A 127 19.93 12.07 14.62
C TYR A 127 19.46 10.83 15.41
N GLU A 128 19.12 11.00 16.69
CA GLU A 128 18.71 9.91 17.60
C GLU A 128 17.23 9.52 17.45
N GLU A 129 16.31 10.45 17.18
CA GLU A 129 14.88 10.12 16.93
C GLU A 129 14.65 9.49 15.55
N ALA A 130 15.41 9.96 14.57
CA ALA A 130 15.43 9.44 13.22
C ALA A 130 15.78 7.94 13.18
N LEU A 131 16.89 7.55 13.82
CA LEU A 131 17.35 6.16 13.90
C LEU A 131 16.40 5.26 14.71
N ALA A 132 15.70 5.82 15.70
CA ALA A 132 14.75 5.07 16.52
C ALA A 132 13.44 4.70 15.80
N ARG A 133 13.10 5.36 14.67
CA ARG A 133 11.84 5.17 13.94
C ARG A 133 12.00 4.68 12.50
N GLY A 134 13.23 4.48 12.03
CA GLY A 134 13.49 4.07 10.65
C GLY A 134 12.96 2.66 10.34
N TYR A 135 12.25 2.50 9.22
CA TYR A 135 11.89 1.18 8.70
C TYR A 135 13.12 0.54 8.04
N ALA A 136 13.32 -0.76 8.27
CA ALA A 136 14.30 -1.50 7.50
C ALA A 136 13.84 -1.57 6.04
N VAL A 137 14.79 -1.64 5.09
CA VAL A 137 14.45 -1.84 3.67
C VAL A 137 13.54 -3.08 3.48
N ALA A 138 13.77 -4.14 4.25
CA ALA A 138 12.95 -5.35 4.25
C ALA A 138 11.49 -5.10 4.66
N ASP A 139 11.23 -4.15 5.56
CA ASP A 139 9.87 -3.78 6.00
C ASP A 139 9.13 -3.05 4.88
N ILE A 140 9.84 -2.16 4.18
CA ILE A 140 9.31 -1.42 3.03
C ILE A 140 9.03 -2.37 1.86
N GLU A 141 9.92 -3.33 1.61
CA GLU A 141 9.71 -4.37 0.60
C GLU A 141 8.52 -5.26 0.95
N THR A 142 8.39 -5.63 2.23
CA THR A 142 7.24 -6.37 2.76
C THR A 142 5.95 -5.59 2.48
N ALA A 143 5.90 -4.32 2.88
CA ALA A 143 4.75 -3.45 2.61
C ALA A 143 4.45 -3.31 1.13
N ALA A 144 5.46 -3.14 0.27
CA ALA A 144 5.28 -3.07 -1.17
C ALA A 144 4.61 -4.32 -1.74
N ASN A 145 5.01 -5.51 -1.28
CA ASN A 145 4.40 -6.77 -1.71
C ASN A 145 2.96 -6.89 -1.20
N GLN A 146 2.68 -6.45 0.04
CA GLN A 146 1.32 -6.46 0.58
C GLN A 146 0.38 -5.48 -0.14
N PHE A 147 0.88 -4.30 -0.53
CA PHE A 147 0.11 -3.33 -1.33
C PHE A 147 -0.24 -3.90 -2.69
N LEU A 148 0.72 -4.54 -3.36
CA LEU A 148 0.49 -5.18 -4.66
C LEU A 148 -0.54 -6.30 -4.55
N ALA A 149 -0.39 -7.19 -3.57
CA ALA A 149 -1.32 -8.29 -3.35
C ALA A 149 -2.75 -7.79 -3.12
N LEU A 150 -2.93 -6.75 -2.29
CA LEU A 150 -4.24 -6.16 -2.04
C LEU A 150 -4.83 -5.51 -3.30
N ALA A 151 -4.02 -4.78 -4.07
CA ALA A 151 -4.44 -4.15 -5.32
C ALA A 151 -4.86 -5.19 -6.38
N GLU A 152 -4.10 -6.28 -6.51
CA GLU A 152 -4.42 -7.39 -7.39
C GLU A 152 -5.74 -8.06 -7.00
N ILE A 153 -5.92 -8.37 -5.70
CA ILE A 153 -7.17 -8.98 -5.23
C ILE A 153 -8.36 -8.05 -5.50
N SER A 154 -8.24 -6.75 -5.19
CA SER A 154 -9.30 -5.77 -5.45
C SER A 154 -9.67 -5.71 -6.94
N ARG A 155 -8.67 -5.67 -7.82
CA ARG A 155 -8.86 -5.62 -9.27
C ARG A 155 -9.47 -6.91 -9.82
N GLN A 156 -9.01 -8.07 -9.35
CA GLN A 156 -9.58 -9.37 -9.74
C GLN A 156 -11.04 -9.47 -9.31
N ALA A 157 -11.36 -9.07 -8.08
CA ALA A 157 -12.73 -9.06 -7.58
C ALA A 157 -13.63 -8.12 -8.39
N HIS A 158 -13.14 -6.93 -8.75
CA HIS A 158 -13.88 -6.00 -9.59
C HIS A 158 -14.14 -6.57 -10.99
N ALA A 159 -13.12 -7.17 -11.60
CA ALA A 159 -13.24 -7.84 -12.90
C ALA A 159 -14.19 -9.06 -12.86
N ILE A 160 -14.33 -9.71 -11.69
CA ILE A 160 -15.33 -10.77 -11.50
C ILE A 160 -16.73 -10.17 -11.43
N ALA A 161 -16.89 -9.10 -10.67
CA ALA A 161 -18.15 -8.44 -10.42
C ALA A 161 -18.77 -7.76 -11.66
N THR A 162 -17.96 -7.15 -12.53
CA THR A 162 -18.49 -6.40 -13.70
C THR A 162 -18.65 -7.22 -14.97
N ASP A 163 -18.23 -8.50 -14.98
CA ASP A 163 -18.08 -9.29 -16.20
C ASP A 163 -17.22 -8.63 -17.32
N ASP A 164 -16.58 -7.48 -17.06
CA ASP A 164 -15.56 -6.85 -17.93
C ASP A 164 -14.22 -7.63 -17.92
N GLY A 165 -14.17 -8.77 -17.22
CA GLY A 165 -12.95 -9.49 -16.85
C GLY A 165 -12.16 -10.16 -17.97
N ALA A 166 -12.65 -10.16 -19.22
CA ALA A 166 -11.97 -10.83 -20.32
C ALA A 166 -10.64 -10.14 -20.74
N ALA A 167 -10.49 -8.82 -20.53
CA ALA A 167 -9.34 -8.08 -21.03
C ALA A 167 -8.23 -7.83 -19.99
N LEU A 168 -8.56 -7.82 -18.69
CA LEU A 168 -7.64 -7.35 -17.64
C LEU A 168 -6.87 -8.47 -16.91
N ILE A 169 -7.25 -9.74 -17.06
CA ILE A 169 -6.57 -10.87 -16.41
C ILE A 169 -6.08 -11.84 -17.48
N LEU A 170 -5.37 -11.35 -18.49
CA LEU A 170 -5.06 -12.18 -19.66
C LEU A 170 -4.34 -13.48 -19.27
N GLN A 171 -3.37 -13.45 -18.34
CA GLN A 171 -2.59 -14.64 -17.99
C GLN A 171 -3.41 -15.70 -17.23
N ASP A 172 -4.01 -15.38 -16.07
CA ASP A 172 -4.79 -16.38 -15.29
C ASP A 172 -6.07 -16.82 -16.02
N TYR A 173 -6.62 -15.95 -16.88
CA TYR A 173 -7.77 -16.28 -17.73
C TYR A 173 -7.39 -17.25 -18.85
N LEU A 174 -6.21 -17.10 -19.45
CA LEU A 174 -5.66 -18.04 -20.43
C LEU A 174 -5.39 -19.42 -19.80
N ASP A 175 -5.00 -19.45 -18.53
CA ASP A 175 -4.76 -20.71 -17.81
C ASP A 175 -6.05 -21.34 -17.25
N GLY A 176 -7.22 -20.70 -17.41
CA GLY A 176 -8.53 -21.24 -17.00
C GLY A 176 -8.80 -21.23 -15.49
N HIS A 177 -7.98 -20.55 -14.69
CA HIS A 177 -8.09 -20.55 -13.23
C HIS A 177 -8.65 -19.21 -12.70
N ARG A 178 -9.90 -18.87 -13.05
CA ARG A 178 -10.58 -17.70 -12.47
C ARG A 178 -10.90 -17.98 -11.00
N PRO A 179 -10.31 -17.25 -10.03
CA PRO A 179 -10.66 -17.44 -8.63
C PRO A 179 -12.11 -17.02 -8.37
N SER A 180 -12.77 -17.67 -7.41
CA SER A 180 -14.08 -17.21 -6.94
C SER A 180 -13.95 -15.97 -6.04
N LEU A 181 -15.04 -15.20 -5.87
CA LEU A 181 -15.05 -14.10 -4.89
C LEU A 181 -14.73 -14.59 -3.47
N GLU A 182 -15.20 -15.78 -3.10
CA GLU A 182 -14.89 -16.40 -1.81
C GLU A 182 -13.37 -16.68 -1.69
N THR A 183 -12.75 -17.22 -2.73
CA THR A 183 -11.29 -17.42 -2.77
C THR A 183 -10.55 -16.10 -2.58
N LEU A 184 -11.01 -15.03 -3.24
CA LEU A 184 -10.41 -13.70 -3.10
C LEU A 184 -10.61 -13.13 -1.70
N LEU A 185 -11.79 -13.30 -1.09
CA LEU A 185 -12.05 -12.92 0.30
C LEU A 185 -11.03 -13.58 1.24
N GLN A 186 -10.85 -14.90 1.13
CA GLN A 186 -9.88 -15.64 1.94
C GLN A 186 -8.45 -15.11 1.73
N ARG A 187 -8.08 -14.73 0.50
CA ARG A 187 -6.77 -14.09 0.24
C ARG A 187 -6.62 -12.75 0.96
N VAL A 188 -7.65 -11.89 0.98
CA VAL A 188 -7.60 -10.62 1.75
C VAL A 188 -7.46 -10.87 3.24
N LEU A 189 -8.22 -11.84 3.76
CA LEU A 189 -8.20 -12.20 5.18
C LEU A 189 -6.85 -12.80 5.61
N ALA A 190 -6.17 -13.49 4.70
CA ALA A 190 -4.82 -14.02 4.91
C ALA A 190 -3.71 -12.94 4.88
N LEU A 191 -3.98 -11.75 4.33
CA LEU A 191 -3.01 -10.64 4.39
C LEU A 191 -2.77 -10.22 5.85
N PRO A 192 -1.54 -9.83 6.21
CA PRO A 192 -1.20 -9.44 7.57
C PRO A 192 -2.07 -8.28 8.05
N LYS A 193 -2.41 -8.32 9.35
CA LYS A 193 -3.32 -7.32 9.92
C LYS A 193 -2.71 -5.92 9.98
N ASN A 194 -1.44 -5.89 10.33
CA ASN A 194 -0.61 -4.70 10.43
C ASN A 194 0.61 -4.90 9.54
N LEU A 195 1.13 -3.79 9.02
CA LEU A 195 2.47 -3.77 8.45
C LEU A 195 3.49 -3.61 9.59
N PRO A 196 4.75 -4.03 9.36
CA PRO A 196 5.84 -3.81 10.31
C PRO A 196 5.96 -2.34 10.75
#